data_AF-A0A926BV48-F1
#
_entry.id   AF-A0A926BV48-F1
#
_cell.length_a   1.000
_cell.length_b   1.000
_cell.length_c   1.000
_cell.angle_alpha   90.00
_cell.angle_beta   90.00
_cell.angle_gamma   90.00
#
_symmetry.space_group_name_H-M   'P 1'
#
loop_
_entity.id
_entity.type
_entity.pdbx_description
1 polymer ?
#
loop_
_entity_poly.entity_id
_entity_poly.type
_entity_poly.pdbx_seq_one_letter_code
_entity_poly.pdbx_strand_id
1 'polypeptide(L)'
;MIQILYGDDGHKNRCMALGAATPASSVVAASGPVLDKKVMKIDTLTFWGHGDASKFCGMTAMNFVAKVKEWMKWNPTIKTLEIVTCNSRHWTIDSRRLDDGTIETSWVKSYTDQVKPQLKKLGLVVKALPMGMGNSGANRWSILKFSPTTNTWLYVTANGAKDTDVMWPGVTAVEQHPIFLASKNFVAAGTAVKTTETMRQYTLDFGTIGQLRDSLITLA
;
A
#
# COMPACT_ATOMS: atom_id res chain seq x y z
N MET A 1 -17.42 -1.00 -12.42
CA MET A 1 -16.43 0.08 -12.69
C MET A 1 -15.57 0.27 -11.46
N ILE A 2 -14.29 0.60 -11.65
CA ILE A 2 -13.34 0.83 -10.55
C ILE A 2 -13.12 2.33 -10.37
N GLN A 3 -13.19 2.80 -9.13
CA GLN A 3 -12.78 4.16 -8.79
C GLN A 3 -11.44 4.13 -8.08
N ILE A 4 -10.43 4.75 -8.67
CA ILE A 4 -9.10 4.89 -8.09
C ILE A 4 -9.00 6.29 -7.44
N LEU A 5 -8.56 6.33 -6.19
CA LEU A 5 -8.44 7.53 -5.37
C LEU A 5 -7.00 7.72 -4.92
N TYR A 6 -6.40 8.89 -5.19
CA TYR A 6 -5.07 9.23 -4.71
C TYR A 6 -5.12 10.11 -3.45
N GLY A 7 -4.24 9.84 -2.47
CA GLY A 7 -4.20 10.58 -1.21
C GLY A 7 -3.62 12.00 -1.32
N ASP A 8 -2.54 12.17 -2.08
CA ASP A 8 -1.85 13.43 -2.34
C ASP A 8 -1.39 13.51 -3.80
N ASP A 9 -0.92 14.69 -4.23
CA ASP A 9 -0.48 14.91 -5.61
C ASP A 9 0.73 14.04 -6.02
N GLY A 10 1.56 13.64 -5.06
CA GLY A 10 2.68 12.71 -5.30
C GLY A 10 2.23 11.33 -5.77
N HIS A 11 0.99 10.94 -5.46
CA HIS A 11 0.37 9.69 -5.90
C HIS A 11 -0.47 9.81 -7.16
N LYS A 12 -0.81 11.03 -7.60
CA LYS A 12 -1.66 11.25 -8.77
C LYS A 12 -1.12 10.53 -10.01
N ASN A 13 0.16 10.70 -10.33
CA ASN A 13 0.77 10.06 -11.51
C ASN A 13 0.75 8.54 -11.44
N ARG A 14 0.91 7.96 -10.24
CA ARG A 14 0.85 6.51 -10.00
C ARG A 14 -0.56 5.98 -10.23
N CYS A 15 -1.56 6.67 -9.70
CA CYS A 15 -2.97 6.33 -9.91
C CYS A 15 -3.41 6.51 -11.36
N MET A 16 -2.91 7.54 -12.07
CA MET A 16 -3.17 7.72 -13.50
C MET A 16 -2.58 6.57 -14.32
N ALA A 17 -1.35 6.15 -14.02
CA ALA A 17 -0.74 4.98 -14.66
C ALA A 17 -1.53 3.70 -14.39
N LEU A 18 -1.99 3.50 -13.13
CA LEU A 18 -2.84 2.36 -12.78
C LEU A 18 -4.19 2.42 -13.49
N GLY A 19 -4.82 3.59 -13.58
CA GLY A 19 -6.09 3.78 -14.28
C GLY A 19 -5.97 3.49 -15.78
N ALA A 20 -4.89 3.95 -16.42
CA ALA A 20 -4.60 3.64 -17.82
C ALA A 20 -4.44 2.12 -18.07
N ALA A 21 -3.89 1.39 -17.10
CA ALA A 21 -3.76 -0.07 -17.16
C ALA A 21 -5.00 -0.84 -16.67
N THR A 22 -6.02 -0.14 -16.17
CA THR A 22 -7.22 -0.76 -15.57
C THR A 22 -8.47 -0.38 -16.38
N PRO A 23 -8.97 -1.28 -17.24
CA PRO A 23 -10.17 -1.02 -18.01
C PRO A 23 -11.36 -0.64 -17.14
N ALA A 24 -12.22 0.25 -17.65
CA ALA A 24 -13.39 0.76 -16.92
C ALA A 24 -13.05 1.29 -15.52
N SER A 25 -11.99 2.09 -15.44
CA SER A 25 -11.62 2.82 -14.24
C SER A 25 -11.71 4.34 -14.41
N SER A 26 -11.78 5.05 -13.29
CA SER A 26 -11.58 6.50 -13.24
C SER A 26 -10.66 6.85 -12.08
N VAL A 27 -9.99 8.00 -12.17
CA VAL A 27 -8.97 8.43 -11.19
C VAL A 27 -9.34 9.81 -10.66
N VAL A 28 -9.41 9.97 -9.34
CA VAL A 28 -9.76 11.23 -8.66
C VAL A 28 -8.97 11.39 -7.36
N ALA A 29 -8.90 12.61 -6.82
CA ALA A 29 -8.33 12.83 -5.49
C ALA A 29 -9.24 12.26 -4.40
N ALA A 30 -8.67 11.63 -3.38
CA ALA A 30 -9.41 11.16 -2.20
C ALA A 30 -10.01 12.33 -1.39
N SER A 31 -9.34 13.49 -1.43
CA SER A 31 -9.78 14.76 -0.84
C SER A 31 -10.71 15.58 -1.73
N GLY A 32 -10.93 15.14 -2.99
CA GLY A 32 -11.69 15.88 -3.98
C GLY A 32 -13.14 16.16 -3.54
N PRO A 33 -13.81 17.14 -4.18
CA PRO A 33 -15.18 17.52 -3.84
C PRO A 33 -16.11 16.30 -3.89
N VAL A 34 -17.23 16.38 -3.17
CA VAL A 34 -18.32 15.39 -3.28
C VAL A 34 -18.61 15.23 -4.77
N LEU A 35 -18.28 14.06 -5.31
CA LEU A 35 -18.38 13.82 -6.75
C LEU A 35 -19.81 14.03 -7.21
N ASP A 36 -19.94 14.43 -8.48
CA ASP A 36 -21.23 14.58 -9.14
C ASP A 36 -22.10 13.35 -8.82
N LYS A 37 -23.30 13.57 -8.29
CA LYS A 37 -24.20 12.56 -7.72
C LYS A 37 -24.69 11.52 -8.74
N LYS A 38 -24.15 11.53 -9.95
CA LYS A 38 -24.41 10.52 -10.97
C LYS A 38 -23.90 9.18 -10.46
N VAL A 39 -24.86 8.30 -10.17
CA VAL A 39 -24.63 6.91 -9.82
C VAL A 39 -23.85 6.26 -10.96
N MET A 40 -22.55 6.09 -10.77
CA MET A 40 -21.76 5.21 -11.60
C MET A 40 -21.92 3.80 -11.03
N LYS A 41 -21.99 2.77 -11.87
CA LYS A 41 -22.00 1.37 -11.40
C LYS A 41 -20.59 0.99 -10.90
N ILE A 42 -20.14 1.65 -9.84
CA ILE A 42 -18.86 1.42 -9.18
C ILE A 42 -19.01 0.20 -8.28
N ASP A 43 -18.17 -0.80 -8.48
CA ASP A 43 -18.14 -2.04 -7.70
C ASP A 43 -16.91 -2.11 -6.78
N THR A 44 -15.89 -1.30 -7.08
CA THR A 44 -14.58 -1.34 -6.42
C THR A 44 -14.08 0.08 -6.18
N LEU A 45 -13.68 0.36 -4.94
CA LEU A 45 -12.88 1.53 -4.59
C LEU A 45 -11.43 1.11 -4.40
N THR A 46 -10.49 1.82 -5.01
CA THR A 46 -9.06 1.59 -4.87
C THR A 46 -8.41 2.85 -4.36
N PHE A 47 -7.94 2.86 -3.11
CA PHE A 47 -7.19 3.98 -2.57
C PHE A 47 -5.69 3.69 -2.70
N TRP A 48 -4.93 4.68 -3.17
CA TRP A 48 -3.47 4.63 -3.16
C TRP A 48 -2.89 5.93 -2.61
N GLY A 49 -2.12 5.80 -1.54
CA GLY A 49 -1.42 6.93 -0.93
C GLY A 49 -0.36 6.49 0.07
N HIS A 50 0.24 7.50 0.71
CA HIS A 50 1.05 7.27 1.88
C HIS A 50 0.20 6.74 3.04
N GLY A 51 0.83 5.94 3.88
CA GLY A 51 0.25 5.56 5.14
C GLY A 51 1.27 4.98 6.10
N ASP A 52 0.92 5.09 7.37
CA ASP A 52 1.60 4.53 8.52
C ASP A 52 0.57 3.80 9.40
N ALA A 53 0.89 3.55 10.67
CA ALA A 53 -0.04 2.93 11.61
C ALA A 53 -1.22 3.84 12.02
N SER A 54 -1.09 5.15 11.90
CA SER A 54 -2.07 6.16 12.36
C SER A 54 -2.93 6.74 11.24
N LYS A 55 -2.38 6.88 10.03
CA LYS A 55 -3.03 7.55 8.90
C LYS A 55 -2.79 6.81 7.59
N PHE A 56 -3.75 6.94 6.68
CA PHE A 56 -3.65 6.51 5.29
C PHE A 56 -4.34 7.53 4.39
N CYS A 57 -3.70 7.93 3.28
CA CYS A 57 -4.16 9.04 2.44
C CYS A 57 -4.50 10.30 3.26
N GLY A 58 -3.70 10.59 4.30
CA GLY A 58 -3.92 11.71 5.23
C GLY A 58 -5.08 11.52 6.21
N MET A 59 -5.84 10.42 6.16
CA MET A 59 -7.02 10.16 6.98
C MET A 59 -6.70 9.21 8.15
N THR A 60 -7.22 9.54 9.34
CA THR A 60 -7.30 8.57 10.44
C THR A 60 -8.20 7.40 10.06
N ALA A 61 -8.09 6.27 10.78
CA ALA A 61 -8.94 5.10 10.55
C ALA A 61 -10.44 5.44 10.55
N MET A 62 -10.88 6.28 11.50
CA MET A 62 -12.27 6.73 11.59
C MET A 62 -12.71 7.55 10.38
N ASN A 63 -11.90 8.54 9.98
CA ASN A 63 -12.21 9.40 8.83
C ASN A 63 -12.22 8.61 7.52
N PHE A 64 -11.32 7.64 7.37
CA PHE A 64 -11.29 6.77 6.20
C PHE A 64 -12.54 5.87 6.11
N VAL A 65 -12.95 5.24 7.20
CA VAL A 65 -14.20 4.45 7.23
C VAL A 65 -15.41 5.33 6.92
N ALA A 66 -15.47 6.55 7.47
CA ALA A 66 -16.52 7.51 7.16
C ALA A 66 -16.55 7.86 5.66
N LYS A 67 -15.36 8.07 5.06
CA LYS A 67 -15.23 8.33 3.62
C LYS A 67 -15.72 7.14 2.79
N VAL A 68 -15.36 5.91 3.14
CA VAL A 68 -15.85 4.71 2.44
C VAL A 68 -17.39 4.59 2.55
N LYS A 69 -17.96 4.83 3.74
CA LYS A 69 -19.43 4.86 3.93
C LYS A 69 -20.10 5.92 3.07
N GLU A 70 -19.52 7.11 2.99
CA GLU A 70 -20.00 8.17 2.11
C GLU A 70 -20.07 7.66 0.67
N TRP A 71 -18.98 7.08 0.15
CA TRP A 71 -18.94 6.51 -1.20
C TRP A 71 -19.98 5.42 -1.45
N MET A 72 -20.17 4.50 -0.50
CA MET A 72 -21.16 3.43 -0.59
C MET A 72 -22.60 3.95 -0.59
N LYS A 73 -22.89 5.08 0.07
CA LYS A 73 -24.22 5.70 0.04
C LYS A 73 -24.63 6.10 -1.37
N TRP A 74 -23.68 6.61 -2.16
CA TRP A 74 -23.91 7.03 -3.55
C TRP A 74 -23.83 5.87 -4.54
N ASN A 75 -23.03 4.86 -4.22
CA ASN A 75 -22.76 3.71 -5.08
C ASN A 75 -22.96 2.41 -4.28
N PRO A 76 -24.21 1.98 -4.06
CA PRO A 76 -24.52 0.80 -3.24
C PRO A 76 -24.03 -0.51 -3.86
N THR A 77 -23.56 -0.48 -5.11
CA THR A 77 -22.96 -1.63 -5.80
C THR A 77 -21.50 -1.90 -5.40
N ILE A 78 -20.87 -1.02 -4.61
CA ILE A 78 -19.51 -1.22 -4.12
C ILE A 78 -19.47 -2.45 -3.22
N LYS A 79 -18.63 -3.42 -3.59
CA LYS A 79 -18.41 -4.67 -2.87
C LYS A 79 -16.95 -4.87 -2.48
N THR A 80 -16.03 -4.17 -3.14
CA THR A 80 -14.59 -4.34 -2.94
C THR A 80 -13.94 -3.01 -2.57
N LEU A 81 -13.06 -3.05 -1.58
CA LEU A 81 -12.17 -1.96 -1.23
C LEU A 81 -10.72 -2.45 -1.33
N GLU A 82 -9.93 -1.78 -2.15
CA GLU A 82 -8.50 -2.01 -2.32
C GLU A 82 -7.72 -0.89 -1.64
N ILE A 83 -6.75 -1.26 -0.79
CA ILE A 83 -5.87 -0.34 -0.06
C ILE A 83 -4.43 -0.60 -0.56
N VAL A 84 -3.92 0.32 -1.37
CA VAL A 84 -2.56 0.29 -1.91
C VAL A 84 -1.70 1.30 -1.14
N THR A 85 -0.82 0.80 -0.29
CA THR A 85 -0.01 1.65 0.60
C THR A 85 1.25 0.94 1.02
N CYS A 86 2.29 1.72 1.34
CA CYS A 86 3.42 1.26 2.13
C CYS A 86 2.98 1.06 3.60
N ASN A 87 3.84 0.53 4.47
CA ASN A 87 3.83 0.49 5.96
C ASN A 87 2.51 0.28 6.75
N SER A 88 1.35 0.77 6.34
CA SER A 88 0.03 0.63 6.98
C SER A 88 -0.48 -0.80 7.16
N ARG A 89 0.19 -1.80 6.58
CA ARG A 89 -0.05 -3.24 6.81
C ARG A 89 0.72 -3.80 8.00
N HIS A 90 1.67 -3.06 8.55
CA HIS A 90 2.63 -3.57 9.50
C HIS A 90 2.33 -3.04 10.90
N TRP A 91 2.53 -3.90 11.89
CA TRP A 91 2.48 -3.47 13.29
C TRP A 91 3.75 -2.70 13.59
N THR A 92 3.61 -1.60 14.30
CA THR A 92 4.75 -0.84 14.80
C THR A 92 4.85 -0.98 16.30
N ILE A 93 6.04 -0.74 16.84
CA ILE A 93 6.24 -0.55 18.26
C ILE A 93 6.27 0.95 18.49
N ASP A 94 5.33 1.45 19.28
CA ASP A 94 5.44 2.80 19.83
C ASP A 94 6.32 2.75 21.07
N SER A 95 7.28 3.67 21.16
CA SER A 95 8.22 3.76 22.27
C SER A 95 8.08 5.13 22.91
N ARG A 96 7.63 5.17 24.17
CA ARG A 96 7.54 6.40 24.95
C ARG A 96 8.60 6.39 26.04
N ARG A 97 9.35 7.49 26.15
CA ARG A 97 10.19 7.72 27.33
C ARG A 97 9.33 8.24 28.47
N LEU A 98 9.40 7.58 29.62
CA LEU A 98 8.72 7.98 30.85
C LEU A 98 9.57 9.01 31.63
N ASP A 99 8.97 9.65 32.63
CA ASP A 99 9.60 10.72 33.41
C ASP A 99 10.82 10.24 34.22
N ASP A 100 10.86 8.95 34.57
CA ASP A 100 12.00 8.28 35.22
C ASP A 100 13.12 7.88 34.24
N GLY A 101 12.96 8.21 32.96
CA GLY A 101 13.90 7.92 31.90
C GLY A 101 13.79 6.53 31.29
N THR A 102 12.90 5.66 31.79
CA THR A 102 12.63 4.34 31.21
C THR A 102 11.90 4.44 29.86
N ILE A 103 12.02 3.42 29.01
CA ILE A 103 11.32 3.35 27.73
C ILE A 103 10.21 2.30 27.83
N GLU A 104 8.97 2.76 27.73
CA GLU A 104 7.81 1.89 27.58
C GLU A 104 7.57 1.61 26.10
N THR A 105 7.49 0.33 25.74
CA THR A 105 7.18 -0.10 24.37
C THR A 105 5.81 -0.74 24.29
N SER A 106 4.96 -0.29 23.38
CA SER A 106 3.64 -0.87 23.14
C SER A 106 3.43 -1.24 21.67
N TRP A 107 2.71 -2.32 21.43
CA TRP A 107 2.36 -2.75 20.07
C TRP A 107 1.19 -1.94 19.55
N VAL A 108 1.40 -1.24 18.43
CA VAL A 108 0.34 -0.52 17.72
C VAL A 108 -0.10 -1.37 16.53
N LYS A 109 -1.41 -1.67 16.51
CA LYS A 109 -2.04 -2.40 15.40
C LYS A 109 -1.81 -1.67 14.08
N SER A 110 -1.62 -2.43 13.00
CA SER A 110 -1.56 -1.84 11.66
C SER A 110 -2.81 -1.01 11.37
N TYR A 111 -2.69 0.00 10.52
CA TYR A 111 -3.84 0.80 10.10
C TYR A 111 -4.93 -0.08 9.47
N THR A 112 -4.53 -1.07 8.67
CA THR A 112 -5.49 -2.01 8.07
C THR A 112 -6.25 -2.84 9.11
N ASP A 113 -5.61 -3.24 10.21
CA ASP A 113 -6.30 -3.96 11.29
C ASP A 113 -7.26 -3.06 12.07
N GLN A 114 -6.99 -1.75 12.13
CA GLN A 114 -7.89 -0.78 12.77
C GLN A 114 -9.17 -0.56 11.95
N VAL A 115 -9.07 -0.46 10.62
CA VAL A 115 -10.24 -0.18 9.75
C VAL A 115 -11.03 -1.43 9.37
N LYS A 116 -10.35 -2.59 9.24
CA LYS A 116 -10.92 -3.84 8.71
C LYS A 116 -12.20 -4.30 9.41
N PRO A 117 -12.33 -4.32 10.76
CA PRO A 117 -13.56 -4.75 11.41
C PRO A 117 -14.77 -3.91 11.01
N GLN A 118 -14.59 -2.59 10.88
CA GLN A 118 -15.66 -1.69 10.50
C GLN A 118 -16.03 -1.84 9.02
N LEU A 119 -15.05 -2.03 8.15
CA LEU A 119 -15.26 -2.24 6.72
C LEU A 119 -15.94 -3.59 6.43
N LYS A 120 -15.59 -4.66 7.16
CA LYS A 120 -16.27 -5.96 7.07
C LYS A 120 -17.74 -5.87 7.48
N LYS A 121 -18.08 -5.07 8.50
CA LYS A 121 -19.49 -4.81 8.89
C LYS A 121 -20.30 -4.11 7.80
N LEU A 122 -19.64 -3.47 6.83
CA LEU A 122 -20.27 -2.90 5.64
C LEU A 122 -20.45 -3.93 4.51
N GLY A 123 -20.03 -5.19 4.70
CA GLY A 123 -20.09 -6.23 3.67
C GLY A 123 -19.01 -6.12 2.60
N LEU A 124 -17.93 -5.35 2.84
CA LEU A 124 -16.85 -5.17 1.88
C LEU A 124 -15.84 -6.31 1.92
N VAL A 125 -15.41 -6.76 0.73
CA VAL A 125 -14.15 -7.48 0.54
C VAL A 125 -13.03 -6.46 0.58
N VAL A 126 -12.19 -6.51 1.62
CA VAL A 126 -11.05 -5.62 1.77
C VAL A 126 -9.80 -6.32 1.24
N LYS A 127 -9.11 -5.71 0.28
CA LYS A 127 -7.84 -6.18 -0.30
C LYS A 127 -6.73 -5.17 -0.03
N ALA A 128 -5.51 -5.66 0.15
CA ALA A 128 -4.32 -4.81 0.28
C ALA A 128 -3.04 -5.56 -0.10
N LEU A 129 -1.92 -4.84 -0.24
CA LEU A 129 -0.62 -5.44 -0.51
C LEU A 129 -0.24 -6.49 0.53
N PRO A 130 0.44 -7.58 0.14
CA PRO A 130 0.76 -8.67 1.05
C PRO A 130 1.67 -8.21 2.19
N MET A 131 1.54 -8.87 3.33
CA MET A 131 2.52 -8.74 4.40
C MET A 131 3.66 -9.71 4.11
N GLY A 132 4.89 -9.21 4.11
CA GLY A 132 6.04 -10.10 4.13
C GLY A 132 6.11 -10.85 5.45
N MET A 133 6.49 -12.12 5.37
CA MET A 133 6.74 -12.96 6.53
C MET A 133 8.24 -13.27 6.60
N GLY A 134 8.86 -13.00 7.74
CA GLY A 134 10.21 -13.41 8.06
C GLY A 134 10.21 -14.51 9.13
N ASN A 135 11.41 -14.95 9.54
CA ASN A 135 11.59 -16.04 10.51
C ASN A 135 10.95 -15.75 11.88
N SER A 136 10.80 -14.48 12.24
CA SER A 136 10.21 -14.04 13.52
C SER A 136 8.77 -13.55 13.39
N GLY A 137 8.08 -13.90 12.30
CA GLY A 137 6.71 -13.49 12.03
C GLY A 137 6.61 -12.39 10.98
N ALA A 138 5.55 -11.60 11.05
CA ALA A 138 5.30 -10.53 10.07
C ALA A 138 6.45 -9.51 10.07
N ASN A 139 6.90 -9.13 8.87
CA ASN A 139 7.80 -8.02 8.65
C ASN A 139 7.20 -6.73 9.24
N ARG A 140 8.04 -5.77 9.64
CA ARG A 140 7.60 -4.51 10.29
C ARG A 140 7.57 -3.33 9.34
N TRP A 141 8.26 -3.44 8.22
CA TRP A 141 8.45 -2.35 7.28
C TRP A 141 8.12 -2.81 5.87
N SER A 142 7.53 -1.93 5.09
CA SER A 142 7.37 -2.10 3.67
C SER A 142 7.35 -0.80 2.90
N ILE A 143 7.84 -0.87 1.67
CA ILE A 143 7.86 0.25 0.75
C ILE A 143 7.48 -0.22 -0.65
N LEU A 144 6.60 0.55 -1.29
CA LEU A 144 6.20 0.41 -2.67
C LEU A 144 6.82 1.53 -3.50
N LYS A 145 7.70 1.16 -4.42
CA LYS A 145 8.34 2.04 -5.40
C LYS A 145 7.66 1.86 -6.75
N PHE A 146 7.62 2.94 -7.53
CA PHE A 146 7.05 2.97 -8.87
C PHE A 146 8.04 3.63 -9.82
N SER A 147 8.26 2.99 -10.97
CA SER A 147 9.07 3.53 -12.06
C SER A 147 8.14 4.06 -13.14
N PRO A 148 8.03 5.39 -13.31
CA PRO A 148 7.18 5.97 -14.35
C PRO A 148 7.70 5.69 -15.77
N THR A 149 9.01 5.47 -15.92
CA THR A 149 9.64 5.22 -17.23
C THR A 149 9.17 3.91 -17.85
N THR A 150 9.02 2.87 -17.04
CA THR A 150 8.69 1.51 -17.51
C THR A 150 7.35 1.03 -17.02
N ASN A 151 6.60 1.83 -16.27
CA ASN A 151 5.36 1.44 -15.60
C ASN A 151 5.49 0.14 -14.81
N THR A 152 6.59 -0.01 -14.08
CA THR A 152 6.83 -1.16 -13.20
C THR A 152 6.85 -0.71 -11.74
N TRP A 153 6.55 -1.62 -10.82
CA TRP A 153 6.61 -1.38 -9.39
C TRP A 153 7.52 -2.38 -8.70
N LEU A 154 8.02 -1.99 -7.53
CA LEU A 154 8.79 -2.81 -6.61
C LEU A 154 8.20 -2.66 -5.22
N TYR A 155 7.89 -3.77 -4.59
CA TYR A 155 7.45 -3.84 -3.21
C TYR A 155 8.48 -4.61 -2.40
N VAL A 156 9.10 -3.91 -1.45
CA VAL A 156 10.06 -4.50 -0.51
C VAL A 156 9.41 -4.57 0.84
N THR A 157 9.50 -5.72 1.50
CA THR A 157 9.11 -5.85 2.90
C THR A 157 10.28 -6.41 3.70
N ALA A 158 10.47 -5.95 4.92
CA ALA A 158 11.53 -6.47 5.78
C ALA A 158 11.19 -6.33 7.26
N ASN A 159 11.85 -7.15 8.07
CA ASN A 159 11.89 -6.95 9.51
C ASN A 159 13.01 -5.95 9.87
N GLY A 160 13.08 -5.54 11.13
CA GLY A 160 14.09 -4.60 11.63
C GLY A 160 13.55 -3.73 12.77
N ALA A 161 14.46 -3.16 13.56
CA ALA A 161 14.07 -2.16 14.56
C ALA A 161 13.69 -0.84 13.88
N LYS A 162 14.31 -0.55 12.74
CA LYS A 162 14.07 0.61 11.87
C LYS A 162 13.89 0.16 10.43
N ASP A 163 13.21 0.98 9.64
CA ASP A 163 13.04 0.77 8.19
C ASP A 163 14.40 0.78 7.45
N THR A 164 15.39 1.49 7.98
CA THR A 164 16.76 1.56 7.45
C THR A 164 17.58 0.28 7.63
N ASP A 165 17.16 -0.64 8.50
CA ASP A 165 17.99 -1.80 8.85
C ASP A 165 18.08 -2.81 7.70
N VAL A 166 16.95 -3.10 7.06
CA VAL A 166 16.86 -4.17 6.05
C VAL A 166 16.01 -3.80 4.84
N MET A 167 14.93 -3.02 5.03
CA MET A 167 14.03 -2.64 3.93
C MET A 167 14.73 -1.71 2.93
N TRP A 168 15.35 -0.61 3.40
CA TRP A 168 16.09 0.30 2.54
C TRP A 168 17.31 -0.32 1.86
N PRO A 169 18.10 -1.18 2.52
CA PRO A 169 19.10 -2.00 1.83
C PRO A 169 18.52 -2.84 0.70
N GLY A 170 17.35 -3.48 0.89
CA GLY A 170 16.68 -4.24 -0.17
C GLY A 170 16.20 -3.37 -1.34
N VAL A 171 15.70 -2.16 -1.07
CA VAL A 171 15.41 -1.16 -2.13
C VAL A 171 16.68 -0.78 -2.87
N THR A 172 17.76 -0.52 -2.13
CA THR A 172 19.04 -0.07 -2.68
C THR A 172 19.69 -1.15 -3.54
N ALA A 173 19.62 -2.42 -3.12
CA ALA A 173 20.08 -3.57 -3.91
C ALA A 173 19.43 -3.59 -5.31
N VAL A 174 18.13 -3.31 -5.39
CA VAL A 174 17.42 -3.24 -6.68
C VAL A 174 17.72 -1.94 -7.43
N GLU A 175 17.64 -0.78 -6.78
CA GLU A 175 17.81 0.53 -7.43
C GLU A 175 19.24 0.80 -7.91
N GLN A 176 20.24 0.18 -7.28
CA GLN A 176 21.66 0.29 -7.67
C GLN A 176 22.13 -0.86 -8.55
N HIS A 177 21.28 -1.88 -8.80
CA HIS A 177 21.64 -2.95 -9.71
C HIS A 177 21.87 -2.39 -11.13
N PRO A 178 22.93 -2.81 -11.86
CA PRO A 178 23.25 -2.27 -13.19
C PRO A 178 22.07 -2.31 -14.17
N ILE A 179 21.26 -3.37 -14.11
CA ILE A 179 20.02 -3.51 -14.91
C ILE A 179 19.02 -2.39 -14.61
N PHE A 180 18.80 -2.03 -13.34
CA PHE A 180 17.88 -0.94 -13.00
C PHE A 180 18.45 0.40 -13.44
N LEU A 181 19.75 0.64 -13.22
CA LEU A 181 20.39 1.89 -13.62
C LEU A 181 20.25 2.13 -15.14
N ALA A 182 20.40 1.07 -15.95
CA ALA A 182 20.29 1.13 -17.40
C ALA A 182 18.84 1.22 -17.92
N SER A 183 17.89 0.51 -17.30
CA SER A 183 16.52 0.35 -17.86
C SER A 183 15.41 1.04 -17.08
N LYS A 184 15.66 1.40 -15.81
CA LYS A 184 14.67 1.80 -14.80
C LYS A 184 13.54 0.78 -14.61
N ASN A 185 13.75 -0.48 -15.00
CA ASN A 185 12.76 -1.54 -14.94
C ASN A 185 12.89 -2.35 -13.63
N PHE A 186 11.89 -2.24 -12.75
CA PHE A 186 11.87 -2.97 -11.49
C PHE A 186 11.68 -4.48 -11.65
N VAL A 187 11.01 -4.95 -12.70
CA VAL A 187 10.81 -6.39 -12.95
C VAL A 187 12.14 -7.05 -13.31
N ALA A 188 12.89 -6.45 -14.25
CA ALA A 188 14.17 -7.01 -14.70
C ALA A 188 15.21 -6.97 -13.57
N ALA A 189 15.35 -5.83 -12.89
CA ALA A 189 16.30 -5.68 -11.80
C ALA A 189 15.93 -6.51 -10.56
N GLY A 190 14.64 -6.51 -10.17
CA GLY A 190 14.14 -7.30 -9.06
C GLY A 190 14.35 -8.80 -9.29
N THR A 191 14.15 -9.28 -10.52
CA THR A 191 14.44 -10.67 -10.90
C THR A 191 15.92 -11.00 -10.73
N ALA A 192 16.82 -10.13 -11.20
CA ALA A 192 18.26 -10.34 -11.07
C ALA A 192 18.70 -10.39 -9.60
N VAL A 193 18.31 -9.40 -8.79
CA VAL A 193 18.62 -9.37 -7.35
C VAL A 193 18.05 -10.59 -6.63
N LYS A 194 16.80 -10.99 -6.94
CA LYS A 194 16.16 -12.16 -6.33
C LYS A 194 16.91 -13.46 -6.62
N THR A 195 17.56 -13.57 -7.78
CA THR A 195 18.38 -14.72 -8.17
C THR A 195 19.77 -14.69 -7.53
N THR A 196 20.40 -13.52 -7.44
CA THR A 196 21.78 -13.40 -6.94
C THR A 196 21.88 -13.33 -5.42
N GLU A 197 20.89 -12.73 -4.74
CA GLU A 197 20.86 -12.57 -3.29
C GLU A 197 19.95 -13.62 -2.64
N THR A 198 20.44 -14.86 -2.56
CA THR A 198 19.67 -16.00 -2.02
C THR A 198 19.50 -15.94 -0.49
N MET A 199 20.42 -15.27 0.21
CA MET A 199 20.43 -15.13 1.68
C MET A 199 19.86 -13.79 2.17
N ARG A 200 19.05 -13.12 1.33
CA ARG A 200 18.43 -11.83 1.67
C ARG A 200 17.52 -11.91 2.89
N GLN A 201 17.52 -10.85 3.70
CA GLN A 201 16.67 -10.71 4.89
C GLN A 201 15.37 -9.94 4.62
N TYR A 202 15.07 -9.67 3.35
CA TYR A 202 13.88 -8.95 2.89
C TYR A 202 13.16 -9.76 1.80
N THR A 203 11.88 -9.49 1.64
CA THR A 203 11.06 -10.05 0.56
C THR A 203 10.95 -9.03 -0.56
N LEU A 204 11.11 -9.50 -1.80
CA LEU A 204 10.87 -8.72 -3.02
C LEU A 204 9.64 -9.25 -3.73
N ASP A 205 8.75 -8.33 -4.06
CA ASP A 205 7.69 -8.52 -5.05
C ASP A 205 7.75 -7.37 -6.06
N PHE A 206 7.40 -7.64 -7.31
CA PHE A 206 7.52 -6.67 -8.39
C PHE A 206 6.68 -7.10 -9.59
N GLY A 207 6.29 -6.12 -10.40
CA GLY A 207 5.46 -6.36 -11.56
C GLY A 207 5.31 -5.13 -12.44
N THR A 208 4.55 -5.27 -13.51
CA THR A 208 4.02 -4.14 -14.28
C THR A 208 2.87 -3.50 -13.52
N ILE A 209 2.56 -2.24 -13.79
CA ILE A 209 1.48 -1.51 -13.12
C ILE A 209 0.12 -2.20 -13.28
N GLY A 210 -0.12 -2.87 -14.41
CA GLY A 210 -1.33 -3.65 -14.66
C GLY A 210 -1.47 -4.86 -13.74
N GLN A 211 -0.36 -5.41 -13.24
CA GLN A 211 -0.34 -6.56 -12.32
C GLN A 211 -0.47 -6.14 -10.84
N LEU A 212 -0.42 -4.84 -10.51
CA LEU A 212 -0.41 -4.38 -9.11
C LEU A 212 -1.69 -4.75 -8.36
N ARG A 213 -2.84 -4.73 -9.02
CA ARG A 213 -4.12 -5.08 -8.37
C ARG A 213 -4.24 -6.58 -8.14
N ASP A 214 -3.65 -7.39 -9.01
CA ASP A 214 -3.64 -8.84 -8.90
C ASP A 214 -2.72 -9.33 -7.78
N SER A 215 -1.73 -8.53 -7.37
CA SER A 215 -0.89 -8.84 -6.19
C SER A 215 -1.57 -8.52 -4.85
N LEU A 216 -2.72 -7.83 -4.86
CA LEU A 216 -3.45 -7.54 -3.62
C LEU A 216 -4.13 -8.80 -3.07
N ILE A 217 -3.93 -9.04 -1.77
CA ILE A 217 -4.55 -10.17 -1.06
C ILE A 217 -5.79 -9.71 -0.30
N THR A 218 -6.81 -10.57 -0.21
CA THR A 218 -7.97 -10.35 0.66
C THR A 218 -7.56 -10.43 2.13
N LEU A 219 -7.99 -9.46 2.92
CA LEU A 219 -7.74 -9.44 4.36
C LEU A 219 -8.66 -10.45 5.08
N ALA A 220 -8.08 -11.56 5.53
CA ALA A 220 -8.76 -12.69 6.17
C ALA A 220 -9.67 -12.31 7.35
#